data_AF-A0A9R1VND7-F1
#
_entry.id   AF-A0A9R1VND7-F1
#
_cell.length_a   1.000
_cell.length_b   1.000
_cell.length_c   1.000
_cell.angle_alpha   90.00
_cell.angle_beta   90.00
_cell.angle_gamma   90.00
#
_symmetry.space_group_name_H-M   'P 1'
#
loop_
_entity.id
_entity.type
_entity.pdbx_description
1 polymer ?
#
loop_
_entity_poly.entity_id
_entity_poly.type
_entity_poly.pdbx_seq_one_letter_code
_entity_poly.pdbx_strand_id
1 'polypeptide(L)'
;MSSFMGEYQHLKIPLERIQQATNNFGDTHFLAEGGFGKVYRGELIQSNGPTMAAVKRLTPSNHGDADFWREIMLLSEYKHDNIISLLGFCYQRKERILVYEYAPKKSLDNHLRDPKFTWVQRLKICLGAARGLEYLHNPREGQQRVLHRDIKSANILLDENWNAKIADFGFSKYGPANQKHSMLITEPKGTLGYCDPVFLETTFYVKESDVYSFGVVLFEVLCSRLCVDYSYDDMRRSLPAFVKNSSKEKIRDTIIDVNLLQQIEENSFDTFVTLALKCLEREQKKRPSMELIVKKIETALQYQEQRNVVFANNVNLASSSSTPVKENPNLLPQKKQAGRNVERFPTFAYSAVKELKIGKGALKCVVCLNVFKDEETLRLISKCDHVFHAECIDAWLENHLLCPICRTDLAPKPGR
;
A
#
# COMPACT_ATOMS: atom_id res chain seq x y z
N MET A 1 -21.28 34.18 6.98
CA MET A 1 -21.61 33.20 5.93
C MET A 1 -21.74 33.82 4.54
N SER A 2 -22.47 34.92 4.33
CA SER A 2 -22.61 35.50 2.98
C SER A 2 -21.32 36.12 2.42
N SER A 3 -20.49 36.82 3.22
CA SER A 3 -19.17 37.31 2.76
C SER A 3 -18.18 36.17 2.49
N PHE A 4 -18.22 35.13 3.33
CA PHE A 4 -17.40 33.91 3.19
C PHE A 4 -17.74 33.11 1.92
N MET A 5 -19.03 33.00 1.56
CA MET A 5 -19.44 32.38 0.30
C MET A 5 -18.97 33.19 -0.93
N GLY A 6 -18.78 34.51 -0.77
CA GLY A 6 -18.31 35.38 -1.86
C GLY A 6 -16.85 35.10 -2.26
N GLU A 7 -15.98 34.78 -1.31
CA GLU A 7 -14.55 34.53 -1.55
C GLU A 7 -14.32 33.32 -2.47
N TYR A 8 -15.04 32.23 -2.23
CA TYR A 8 -14.91 30.97 -2.99
C TYR A 8 -15.91 30.85 -4.14
N GLN A 9 -16.59 31.94 -4.51
CA GLN A 9 -17.62 31.91 -5.56
C GLN A 9 -17.07 31.43 -6.91
N HIS A 10 -15.80 31.69 -7.19
CA HIS A 10 -15.09 31.25 -8.39
C HIS A 10 -14.90 29.72 -8.49
N LEU A 11 -15.03 28.99 -7.37
CA LEU A 11 -14.96 27.52 -7.30
C LEU A 11 -16.35 26.86 -7.33
N LYS A 12 -17.43 27.64 -7.35
CA LYS A 12 -18.79 27.12 -7.28
C LYS A 12 -19.22 26.52 -8.61
N ILE A 13 -19.61 25.25 -8.58
CA ILE A 13 -20.13 24.51 -9.74
C ILE A 13 -21.65 24.33 -9.57
N PRO A 14 -22.48 24.67 -10.58
CA PRO A 14 -23.91 24.40 -10.54
C PRO A 14 -24.22 22.91 -10.40
N LEU A 15 -25.26 22.57 -9.63
CA LEU A 15 -25.65 21.17 -9.41
C LEU A 15 -25.96 20.46 -10.73
N GLU A 16 -26.62 21.15 -11.66
CA GLU A 16 -27.00 20.61 -12.97
C GLU A 16 -25.77 20.16 -13.78
N ARG A 17 -24.65 20.89 -13.68
CA ARG A 17 -23.39 20.53 -14.34
C ARG A 17 -22.77 19.28 -13.74
N ILE A 18 -22.81 19.13 -12.42
CA ILE A 18 -22.34 17.93 -11.73
C ILE A 18 -23.21 16.72 -12.07
N GLN A 19 -24.53 16.90 -12.13
CA GLN A 19 -25.45 15.84 -12.52
C GLN A 19 -25.18 15.39 -13.97
N GLN A 20 -24.98 16.31 -14.90
CA GLN A 20 -24.61 15.96 -16.27
C GLN A 20 -23.28 15.18 -16.32
N ALA A 21 -22.25 15.67 -15.63
CA ALA A 21 -20.92 15.05 -15.60
C ALA A 21 -20.90 13.63 -15.00
N THR A 22 -21.84 13.31 -14.10
CA THR A 22 -21.88 12.03 -13.36
C THR A 22 -23.01 11.11 -13.81
N ASN A 23 -23.70 11.44 -14.91
CA ASN A 23 -24.93 10.76 -15.32
C ASN A 23 -25.95 10.63 -14.18
N ASN A 24 -26.25 11.77 -13.55
CA ASN A 24 -27.12 11.93 -12.37
C ASN A 24 -26.71 11.03 -11.20
N PHE A 25 -25.41 10.97 -10.88
CA PHE A 25 -24.85 10.08 -9.85
C PHE A 25 -25.18 8.60 -10.11
N GLY A 26 -25.18 8.18 -11.38
CA GLY A 26 -25.52 6.82 -11.77
C GLY A 26 -24.47 5.79 -11.34
N ASP A 27 -24.89 4.54 -11.16
CA ASP A 27 -24.05 3.44 -10.66
C ASP A 27 -22.81 3.18 -11.54
N THR A 28 -22.89 3.43 -12.84
CA THR A 28 -21.75 3.31 -13.78
C THR A 28 -20.62 4.31 -13.53
N HIS A 29 -20.91 5.34 -12.72
CA HIS A 29 -19.96 6.37 -12.31
C HIS A 29 -19.56 6.23 -10.84
N PHE A 30 -20.17 5.30 -10.09
CA PHE A 30 -19.80 5.07 -8.69
C PHE A 30 -18.34 4.58 -8.57
N LEU A 31 -17.60 5.16 -7.63
CA LEU A 31 -16.21 4.79 -7.35
C LEU A 31 -16.07 4.13 -5.97
N ALA A 32 -16.65 4.75 -4.95
CA ALA A 32 -16.50 4.33 -3.56
C ALA A 32 -17.58 4.96 -2.68
N GLU A 33 -17.79 4.36 -1.51
CA GLU A 33 -18.60 4.91 -0.43
C GLU A 33 -17.80 4.82 0.88
N GLY A 34 -17.79 5.92 1.63
CA GLY A 34 -17.13 6.00 2.93
C GLY A 34 -18.03 6.71 3.95
N GLY A 35 -17.53 6.89 5.17
CA GLY A 35 -18.29 7.53 6.26
C GLY A 35 -18.78 8.96 5.96
N PHE A 36 -18.22 9.60 4.95
CA PHE A 36 -18.55 10.97 4.53
C PHE A 36 -19.52 11.03 3.36
N GLY A 37 -19.83 9.91 2.69
CA GLY A 37 -20.74 9.86 1.55
C GLY A 37 -20.18 9.08 0.36
N LYS A 38 -20.81 9.26 -0.79
CA LYS A 38 -20.53 8.52 -2.03
C LYS A 38 -19.65 9.34 -2.97
N VAL A 39 -18.73 8.67 -3.63
CA VAL A 39 -17.81 9.27 -4.60
C VAL A 39 -18.10 8.71 -5.98
N TYR A 40 -18.20 9.60 -6.96
CA TYR A 40 -18.46 9.27 -8.35
C TYR A 40 -17.35 9.83 -9.25
N ARG A 41 -17.03 9.17 -10.36
CA ARG A 41 -16.27 9.80 -11.45
C ARG A 41 -17.21 10.70 -12.24
N GLY A 42 -16.68 11.78 -12.79
CA GLY A 42 -17.42 12.58 -13.76
C GLY A 42 -16.49 13.38 -14.65
N GLU A 43 -16.93 13.68 -15.86
CA GLU A 43 -16.19 14.53 -16.79
C GLU A 43 -16.79 15.94 -16.76
N LEU A 44 -16.05 16.90 -16.22
CA LEU A 44 -16.46 18.29 -16.13
C LEU A 44 -15.98 19.06 -17.35
N ILE A 45 -16.90 19.71 -18.04
CA ILE A 45 -16.56 20.64 -19.12
C ILE A 45 -16.17 21.99 -18.51
N GLN A 46 -14.87 22.26 -18.49
CA GLN A 46 -14.29 23.53 -18.04
C GLN A 46 -13.86 24.39 -19.24
N SER A 47 -13.44 25.63 -18.98
CA SER A 47 -13.00 26.57 -20.04
C SER A 47 -11.77 26.08 -20.81
N ASN A 48 -10.95 25.24 -20.20
CA ASN A 48 -9.76 24.61 -20.79
C ASN A 48 -10.03 23.22 -21.40
N GLY A 49 -11.29 22.76 -21.42
CA GLY A 49 -11.69 21.46 -21.98
C GLY A 49 -12.30 20.50 -20.96
N PRO A 50 -12.53 19.24 -21.35
CA PRO A 50 -13.02 18.21 -20.45
C PRO A 50 -11.94 17.81 -19.42
N THR A 51 -12.33 17.81 -18.14
CA THR A 51 -11.49 17.42 -17.01
C THR A 51 -12.16 16.28 -16.25
N MET A 52 -11.49 15.14 -16.14
CA MET A 52 -11.95 14.04 -15.28
C MET A 52 -11.82 14.43 -13.81
N ALA A 53 -12.89 14.20 -13.04
CA ALA A 53 -13.01 14.58 -11.65
C ALA A 53 -13.57 13.46 -10.77
N ALA A 54 -13.21 13.50 -9.49
CA ALA A 54 -13.87 12.74 -8.43
C ALA A 54 -14.89 13.64 -7.72
N VAL A 55 -16.15 13.22 -7.69
CA VAL A 55 -17.30 13.95 -7.16
C VAL A 55 -17.77 13.28 -5.88
N LYS A 56 -17.40 13.84 -4.73
CA LYS A 56 -17.80 13.36 -3.39
C LYS A 56 -19.10 14.05 -2.99
N ARG A 57 -20.21 13.33 -3.05
CA ARG A 57 -21.53 13.77 -2.60
C ARG A 57 -21.72 13.39 -1.14
N LEU A 58 -21.75 14.40 -0.26
CA LEU A 58 -21.87 14.18 1.18
C LEU A 58 -23.30 13.80 1.56
N THR A 59 -23.45 12.86 2.48
CA THR A 59 -24.76 12.51 3.02
C THR A 59 -25.27 13.60 3.98
N PRO A 60 -26.60 13.83 4.06
CA PRO A 60 -27.16 14.84 4.96
C PRO A 60 -26.91 14.58 6.44
N SER A 61 -26.77 13.31 6.85
CA SER A 61 -26.78 12.87 8.25
C SER A 61 -25.43 12.86 8.95
N ASN A 62 -24.31 12.82 8.21
CA ASN A 62 -23.06 12.36 8.82
C ASN A 62 -22.12 13.49 9.26
N HIS A 63 -22.19 14.69 8.66
CA HIS A 63 -21.25 15.79 8.96
C HIS A 63 -21.89 17.17 8.87
N GLY A 64 -21.50 18.07 9.77
CA GLY A 64 -21.96 19.46 9.77
C GLY A 64 -21.33 20.28 8.66
N ASP A 65 -21.98 21.39 8.28
CA ASP A 65 -21.47 22.33 7.28
C ASP A 65 -20.04 22.82 7.57
N ALA A 66 -19.63 22.81 8.84
CA ALA A 66 -18.28 23.15 9.25
C ALA A 66 -17.20 22.28 8.59
N ASP A 67 -17.37 20.96 8.50
CA ASP A 67 -16.34 20.07 7.94
C ASP A 67 -16.24 20.24 6.41
N PHE A 68 -17.38 20.46 5.74
CA PHE A 68 -17.45 20.79 4.31
C PHE A 68 -16.73 22.11 3.98
N TRP A 69 -17.06 23.19 4.69
CA TRP A 69 -16.43 24.49 4.45
C TRP A 69 -14.95 24.52 4.82
N ARG A 70 -14.56 23.76 5.83
CA ARG A 70 -13.16 23.62 6.24
C ARG A 70 -12.32 22.97 5.16
N GLU A 71 -12.83 21.89 4.57
CA GLU A 71 -12.14 21.21 3.47
C GLU A 71 -12.00 22.13 2.25
N ILE A 72 -13.03 22.92 1.92
CA ILE A 72 -12.96 23.93 0.85
C ILE A 72 -11.87 24.97 1.14
N MET A 73 -11.88 25.57 2.34
CA MET A 73 -10.93 26.60 2.73
C MET A 73 -9.49 26.08 2.67
N LEU A 74 -9.21 24.94 3.32
CA LEU A 74 -7.87 24.35 3.35
C LEU A 74 -7.39 23.96 1.95
N LEU A 75 -8.22 23.26 1.16
CA LEU A 75 -7.79 22.84 -0.17
C LEU A 75 -7.76 23.99 -1.19
N SER A 76 -8.34 25.15 -0.90
CA SER A 76 -8.18 26.36 -1.71
C SER A 76 -6.84 27.04 -1.46
N GLU A 77 -6.36 27.04 -0.22
CA GLU A 77 -5.15 27.74 0.22
C GLU A 77 -3.88 26.86 0.15
N TYR A 78 -3.99 25.56 0.42
CA TYR A 78 -2.85 24.64 0.55
C TYR A 78 -2.71 23.79 -0.71
N LYS A 79 -1.79 24.19 -1.60
CA LYS A 79 -1.53 23.53 -2.89
C LYS A 79 -0.14 22.89 -2.88
N HIS A 80 -0.09 21.59 -3.18
CA HIS A 80 1.14 20.82 -3.25
C HIS A 80 0.93 19.58 -4.12
N ASP A 81 1.98 19.11 -4.83
CA ASP A 81 1.88 17.96 -5.73
C ASP A 81 1.40 16.68 -5.03
N ASN A 82 1.66 16.57 -3.72
CA ASN A 82 1.24 15.45 -2.87
C ASN A 82 -0.01 15.71 -2.02
N ILE A 83 -0.82 16.72 -2.34
CA ILE A 83 -2.13 16.99 -1.75
C ILE A 83 -3.16 16.95 -2.87
N ILE A 84 -4.32 16.36 -2.60
CA ILE A 84 -5.41 16.30 -3.58
C ILE A 84 -5.94 17.71 -3.89
N SER A 85 -6.09 18.02 -5.17
CA SER A 85 -6.56 19.33 -5.61
C SER A 85 -8.08 19.38 -5.63
N LEU A 86 -8.64 20.37 -4.93
CA LEU A 86 -10.05 20.75 -5.09
C LEU A 86 -10.22 21.53 -6.41
N LEU A 87 -11.08 21.03 -7.29
CA LEU A 87 -11.47 21.68 -8.54
C LEU A 87 -12.69 22.59 -8.36
N GLY A 88 -13.55 22.28 -7.39
CA GLY A 88 -14.71 23.09 -7.06
C GLY A 88 -15.65 22.43 -6.07
N PHE A 89 -16.78 23.08 -5.83
CA PHE A 89 -17.81 22.56 -4.93
C PHE A 89 -19.21 22.95 -5.38
N CYS A 90 -20.22 22.22 -4.89
CA CYS A 90 -21.62 22.60 -4.99
C CYS A 90 -22.25 22.66 -3.59
N TYR A 91 -22.94 23.77 -3.33
CA TYR A 91 -23.78 24.00 -2.17
C TYR A 91 -25.11 24.59 -2.64
N GLN A 92 -26.06 23.72 -3.01
CA GLN A 92 -27.35 24.09 -3.61
C GLN A 92 -28.43 23.07 -3.22
N ARG A 93 -29.67 23.51 -2.96
CA ARG A 93 -30.83 22.62 -2.70
C ARG A 93 -30.56 21.52 -1.65
N LYS A 94 -29.78 21.83 -0.61
CA LYS A 94 -29.29 20.90 0.45
C LYS A 94 -28.23 19.88 0.00
N GLU A 95 -27.82 19.88 -1.26
CA GLU A 95 -26.67 19.13 -1.75
C GLU A 95 -25.36 19.80 -1.33
N ARG A 96 -24.43 18.98 -0.83
CA ARG A 96 -23.08 19.37 -0.46
C ARG A 96 -22.13 18.43 -1.18
N ILE A 97 -21.43 18.96 -2.18
CA ILE A 97 -20.61 18.16 -3.08
C ILE A 97 -19.24 18.81 -3.21
N LEU A 98 -18.20 18.00 -3.03
CA LEU A 98 -16.81 18.39 -3.28
C LEU A 98 -16.34 17.72 -4.57
N VAL A 99 -15.64 18.48 -5.40
CA VAL A 99 -15.14 18.03 -6.69
C VAL A 99 -13.62 18.15 -6.69
N TYR A 100 -12.93 17.02 -6.87
CA TYR A 100 -11.47 16.92 -6.81
C TYR A 100 -10.89 16.49 -8.14
N GLU A 101 -9.58 16.68 -8.30
CA GLU A 101 -8.81 16.00 -9.34
C GLU A 101 -9.03 14.48 -9.24
N TYR A 102 -9.07 13.80 -10.38
CA TYR A 102 -9.29 12.36 -10.40
C TYR A 102 -7.98 11.60 -10.21
N ALA A 103 -7.92 10.77 -9.15
CA ALA A 103 -6.81 9.88 -8.86
C ALA A 103 -7.17 8.43 -9.29
N PRO A 104 -6.84 8.01 -10.52
CA PRO A 104 -7.38 6.79 -11.13
C PRO A 104 -6.92 5.51 -10.45
N LYS A 105 -5.78 5.52 -9.74
CA LYS A 105 -5.27 4.34 -9.05
C LYS A 105 -5.88 4.16 -7.66
N LYS A 106 -6.92 4.90 -7.27
CA LYS A 106 -7.59 4.75 -5.95
C LYS A 106 -6.62 5.01 -4.78
N SER A 107 -7.00 4.60 -3.57
CA SER A 107 -6.22 4.79 -2.34
C SER A 107 -5.18 3.69 -2.12
N LEU A 108 -4.13 4.01 -1.36
CA LEU A 108 -2.99 3.13 -1.06
C LEU A 108 -3.40 1.80 -0.44
N ASP A 109 -4.40 1.79 0.43
CA ASP A 109 -4.97 0.58 1.06
C ASP A 109 -5.42 -0.48 0.04
N ASN A 110 -5.87 -0.07 -1.15
CA ASN A 110 -6.29 -0.98 -2.22
C ASN A 110 -5.13 -1.76 -2.84
N HIS A 111 -3.89 -1.33 -2.65
CA HIS A 111 -2.70 -1.93 -3.29
C HIS A 111 -1.84 -2.74 -2.35
N LEU A 112 -2.01 -2.58 -1.02
CA LEU A 112 -1.09 -3.16 -0.04
C LEU A 112 -0.90 -4.66 -0.20
N ARG A 113 -1.95 -5.38 -0.62
CA ARG A 113 -1.97 -6.83 -0.82
C ARG A 113 -1.64 -7.28 -2.26
N ASP A 114 -1.41 -6.35 -3.19
CA ASP A 114 -1.03 -6.69 -4.56
C ASP A 114 0.45 -7.16 -4.58
N PRO A 115 0.74 -8.40 -5.01
CA PRO A 115 2.10 -8.90 -5.12
C PRO A 115 2.96 -8.14 -6.14
N LYS A 116 2.35 -7.41 -7.08
CA LYS A 116 3.05 -6.54 -8.04
C LYS A 116 3.49 -5.22 -7.43
N PHE A 117 3.01 -4.87 -6.23
CA PHE A 117 3.33 -3.61 -5.59
C PHE A 117 4.73 -3.63 -4.98
N THR A 118 5.71 -3.25 -5.81
CA THR A 118 7.14 -3.36 -5.48
C THR A 118 7.59 -2.49 -4.31
N TRP A 119 8.69 -2.87 -3.67
CA TRP A 119 9.25 -2.09 -2.57
C TRP A 119 9.68 -0.67 -2.95
N VAL A 120 10.27 -0.49 -4.13
CA VAL A 120 10.65 0.85 -4.64
C VAL A 120 9.43 1.75 -4.78
N GLN A 121 8.33 1.21 -5.33
CA GLN A 121 7.10 1.96 -5.52
C GLN A 121 6.45 2.33 -4.17
N ARG A 122 6.46 1.39 -3.21
CA ARG A 122 6.04 1.62 -1.82
C ARG A 122 6.82 2.78 -1.17
N LEU A 123 8.14 2.78 -1.28
CA LEU A 123 9.00 3.86 -0.77
C LEU A 123 8.69 5.21 -1.43
N LYS A 124 8.51 5.25 -2.75
CA LYS A 124 8.17 6.48 -3.49
C LYS A 124 6.82 7.07 -3.05
N ILE A 125 5.82 6.22 -2.82
CA ILE A 125 4.51 6.65 -2.32
C ILE A 125 4.61 7.16 -0.88
N CYS A 126 5.30 6.44 0.01
CA CYS A 126 5.56 6.90 1.37
C CYS A 126 6.29 8.24 1.37
N LEU A 127 7.26 8.43 0.48
CA LEU A 127 8.00 9.68 0.33
C LEU A 127 7.09 10.83 -0.12
N GLY A 128 6.25 10.61 -1.15
CA GLY A 128 5.27 11.61 -1.59
C GLY A 128 4.30 12.00 -0.48
N ALA A 129 3.73 11.02 0.22
CA ALA A 129 2.85 11.29 1.36
C ALA A 129 3.59 12.04 2.48
N ALA A 130 4.84 11.67 2.78
CA ALA A 130 5.64 12.37 3.79
C ALA A 130 5.90 13.85 3.40
N ARG A 131 6.18 14.13 2.12
CA ARG A 131 6.35 15.51 1.62
C ARG A 131 5.06 16.33 1.70
N GLY A 132 3.92 15.73 1.36
CA GLY A 132 2.61 16.37 1.54
C GLY A 132 2.33 16.73 3.00
N LEU A 133 2.60 15.82 3.92
CA LEU A 133 2.37 16.06 5.35
C LEU A 133 3.41 17.02 5.96
N GLU A 134 4.66 17.00 5.48
CA GLU A 134 5.67 18.01 5.80
C GLU A 134 5.21 19.41 5.41
N TYR A 135 4.69 19.58 4.19
CA TYR A 135 4.16 20.85 3.71
C TYR A 135 3.05 21.39 4.61
N LEU A 136 2.11 20.52 5.03
CA LEU A 136 1.04 20.91 5.96
C LEU A 136 1.58 21.31 7.34
N HIS A 137 2.60 20.61 7.83
CA HIS A 137 3.18 20.87 9.13
C HIS A 137 4.09 22.10 9.15
N ASN A 138 4.72 22.47 8.06
CA ASN A 138 5.71 23.55 8.04
C ASN A 138 5.11 24.80 7.37
N PRO A 139 4.58 25.75 8.16
CA PRO A 139 3.96 26.96 7.61
C PRO A 139 4.96 27.77 6.79
N ARG A 140 4.52 28.28 5.65
CA ARG A 140 5.24 29.24 4.80
C ARG A 140 4.69 30.65 5.02
N GLU A 141 5.30 31.66 4.41
CA GLU A 141 4.84 33.04 4.54
C GLU A 141 3.34 33.16 4.21
N GLY A 142 2.57 33.70 5.16
CA GLY A 142 1.10 33.84 5.06
C GLY A 142 0.28 32.60 5.44
N GLN A 143 0.88 31.42 5.61
CA GLN A 143 0.16 30.18 5.92
C GLN A 143 0.27 29.78 7.39
N GLN A 144 -0.77 29.11 7.90
CA GLN A 144 -0.75 28.47 9.22
C GLN A 144 -0.34 26.99 9.13
N ARG A 145 0.06 26.41 10.26
CA ARG A 145 0.26 24.96 10.36
C ARG A 145 -1.09 24.26 10.21
N VAL A 146 -1.16 23.19 9.42
CA VAL A 146 -2.35 22.34 9.30
C VAL A 146 -2.07 20.99 9.97
N LEU A 147 -2.98 20.59 10.84
CA LEU A 147 -3.01 19.27 11.47
C LEU A 147 -4.07 18.46 10.73
N HIS A 148 -3.70 17.34 10.10
CA HIS A 148 -4.61 16.60 9.22
C HIS A 148 -5.68 15.85 9.99
N ARG A 149 -5.30 15.18 11.10
CA ARG A 149 -6.20 14.47 12.03
C ARG A 149 -6.88 13.20 11.53
N ASP A 150 -6.57 12.74 10.32
CA ASP A 150 -7.10 11.48 9.77
C ASP A 150 -6.18 10.88 8.70
N ILE A 151 -4.87 10.87 8.98
CA ILE A 151 -3.90 10.21 8.10
C ILE A 151 -4.09 8.69 8.21
N LYS A 152 -4.36 8.07 7.08
CA LYS A 152 -4.52 6.61 6.90
C LYS A 152 -4.28 6.24 5.45
N SER A 153 -4.00 4.96 5.17
CA SER A 153 -3.76 4.48 3.80
C SER A 153 -4.97 4.72 2.87
N ALA A 154 -6.21 4.66 3.39
CA ALA A 154 -7.43 5.00 2.64
C ALA A 154 -7.53 6.49 2.23
N ASN A 155 -6.80 7.39 2.91
CA ASN A 155 -6.77 8.83 2.63
C ASN A 155 -5.51 9.26 1.86
N ILE A 156 -4.71 8.30 1.37
CA ILE A 156 -3.58 8.56 0.47
C ILE A 156 -3.96 8.00 -0.90
N LEU A 157 -4.43 8.88 -1.79
CA LEU A 157 -4.82 8.55 -3.16
C LEU A 157 -3.59 8.46 -4.06
N LEU A 158 -3.73 7.78 -5.19
CA LEU A 158 -2.67 7.54 -6.16
C LEU A 158 -3.11 8.01 -7.55
N ASP A 159 -2.32 8.92 -8.13
CA ASP A 159 -2.57 9.43 -9.47
C ASP A 159 -2.16 8.41 -10.57
N GLU A 160 -2.29 8.79 -11.83
CA GLU A 160 -1.93 7.95 -12.98
C GLU A 160 -0.45 7.52 -13.01
N ASN A 161 0.42 8.30 -12.37
CA ASN A 161 1.87 8.11 -12.30
C ASN A 161 2.31 7.47 -10.97
N TRP A 162 1.36 6.98 -10.16
CA TRP A 162 1.61 6.42 -8.82
C TRP A 162 2.16 7.44 -7.80
N ASN A 163 1.96 8.74 -8.01
CA ASN A 163 2.28 9.74 -7.00
C ASN A 163 1.20 9.75 -5.92
N ALA A 164 1.64 9.89 -4.67
CA ALA A 164 0.75 10.01 -3.51
C ALA A 164 0.06 11.38 -3.47
N LYS A 165 -1.23 11.38 -3.13
CA LYS A 165 -2.08 12.56 -2.92
C LYS A 165 -2.80 12.40 -1.58
N ILE A 166 -2.44 13.19 -0.57
CA ILE A 166 -3.18 13.23 0.70
C ILE A 166 -4.55 13.83 0.45
N ALA A 167 -5.60 13.18 0.95
CA ALA A 167 -7.00 13.56 0.78
C ALA A 167 -7.77 13.56 2.12
N ASP A 168 -9.01 14.06 2.07
CA ASP A 168 -9.98 14.07 3.18
C ASP A 168 -9.60 15.00 4.35
N PHE A 169 -9.73 16.31 4.10
CA PHE A 169 -9.38 17.37 5.07
C PHE A 169 -10.54 17.78 5.99
N GLY A 170 -11.66 17.07 5.96
CA GLY A 170 -12.87 17.42 6.73
C GLY A 170 -12.62 17.52 8.24
N PHE A 171 -11.68 16.74 8.78
CA PHE A 171 -11.32 16.76 10.20
C PHE A 171 -10.13 17.64 10.55
N SER A 172 -9.43 18.18 9.54
CA SER A 172 -8.20 18.94 9.74
C SER A 172 -8.43 20.20 10.57
N LYS A 173 -7.41 20.77 11.19
CA LYS A 173 -7.51 22.05 11.90
C LYS A 173 -6.22 22.84 11.75
N TYR A 174 -6.32 24.17 11.79
CA TYR A 174 -5.15 25.00 11.97
C TYR A 174 -4.55 24.73 13.35
N GLY A 175 -3.24 24.48 13.39
CA GLY A 175 -2.46 24.35 14.61
C GLY A 175 -1.72 25.64 14.92
N PRO A 176 -1.41 25.95 16.19
CA PRO A 176 -0.64 27.15 16.50
C PRO A 176 0.76 27.06 15.86
N ALA A 177 1.12 28.01 15.02
CA ALA A 177 2.38 28.01 14.27
C ALA A 177 3.53 28.68 15.05
N ASN A 178 3.18 29.55 16.00
CA ASN A 178 4.07 30.51 16.66
C ASN A 178 4.97 29.86 17.73
N GLN A 179 4.77 28.58 18.02
CA GLN A 179 5.54 27.82 19.00
C GLN A 179 5.96 26.49 18.41
N LYS A 180 7.21 26.07 18.71
CA LYS A 180 7.79 24.80 18.24
C LYS A 180 6.99 23.59 18.71
N HIS A 181 6.36 23.70 19.89
CA HIS A 181 5.42 22.74 20.45
C HIS A 181 4.11 23.47 20.70
N SER A 182 3.09 23.13 19.92
CA SER A 182 1.76 23.72 20.06
C SER A 182 0.73 22.61 20.20
N MET A 183 -0.14 22.77 21.18
CA MET A 183 -1.19 21.80 21.51
C MET A 183 -2.56 22.37 21.17
N LEU A 184 -3.40 21.54 20.58
CA LEU A 184 -4.79 21.83 20.31
C LEU A 184 -5.65 20.93 21.19
N ILE A 185 -6.53 21.52 22.00
CA ILE A 185 -7.55 20.79 22.74
C ILE A 185 -8.77 20.68 21.82
N THR A 186 -9.19 19.46 21.50
CA THR A 186 -10.26 19.23 20.51
C THR A 186 -10.97 17.91 20.77
N GLU A 187 -12.20 17.77 20.26
CA GLU A 187 -12.91 16.51 20.29
C GLU A 187 -12.11 15.38 19.60
N PRO A 188 -12.16 14.13 20.12
CA PRO A 188 -11.59 12.95 19.46
C PRO A 188 -12.25 12.69 18.10
N LYS A 189 -11.63 13.17 17.03
CA LYS A 189 -11.94 12.82 15.63
C LYS A 189 -10.73 12.11 15.02
N GLY A 190 -10.99 11.15 14.16
CA GLY A 190 -9.99 10.33 13.46
C GLY A 190 -10.40 8.86 13.40
N THR A 191 -9.63 8.07 12.68
CA THR A 191 -9.90 6.63 12.50
C THR A 191 -9.22 5.80 13.59
N LEU A 192 -10.00 4.98 14.31
CA LEU A 192 -9.48 4.05 15.33
C LEU A 192 -8.37 3.16 14.75
N GLY A 193 -7.32 2.95 15.53
CA GLY A 193 -6.10 2.26 15.10
C GLY A 193 -5.02 3.19 14.57
N TYR A 194 -5.39 4.32 13.95
CA TYR A 194 -4.43 5.35 13.50
C TYR A 194 -4.24 6.46 14.54
N CYS A 195 -5.26 6.72 15.36
CA CYS A 195 -5.21 7.78 16.36
C CYS A 195 -4.05 7.60 17.36
N ASP A 196 -3.35 8.70 17.62
CA ASP A 196 -2.34 8.78 18.68
C ASP A 196 -2.94 8.40 20.04
N PRO A 197 -2.38 7.40 20.75
CA PRO A 197 -2.92 6.97 22.04
C PRO A 197 -2.91 8.09 23.09
N VAL A 198 -1.92 8.99 23.07
CA VAL A 198 -1.89 10.12 24.00
C VAL A 198 -3.03 11.08 23.72
N PHE A 199 -3.35 11.32 22.44
CA PHE A 199 -4.51 12.14 22.07
C PHE A 199 -5.83 11.51 22.53
N LEU A 200 -6.00 10.20 22.36
CA LEU A 200 -7.19 9.49 22.81
C LEU A 200 -7.38 9.58 24.33
N GLU A 201 -6.29 9.59 25.09
CA GLU A 201 -6.31 9.66 26.56
C GLU A 201 -6.46 11.09 27.10
N THR A 202 -5.89 12.09 26.42
CA THR A 202 -5.74 13.46 26.96
C THR A 202 -6.52 14.53 26.20
N THR A 203 -7.03 14.22 25.00
CA THR A 203 -7.60 15.16 24.02
C THR A 203 -6.61 16.21 23.48
N PHE A 204 -5.32 16.09 23.82
CA PHE A 204 -4.27 16.97 23.30
C PHE A 204 -3.78 16.48 21.94
N TYR A 205 -4.06 17.27 20.91
CA TYR A 205 -3.62 17.01 19.56
C TYR A 205 -2.42 17.90 19.22
N VAL A 206 -1.36 17.29 18.69
CA VAL A 206 -0.14 17.96 18.24
C VAL A 206 0.21 17.48 16.84
N LYS A 207 1.16 18.14 16.15
CA LYS A 207 1.61 17.66 14.82
C LYS A 207 2.18 16.25 14.89
N GLU A 208 2.80 15.89 16.02
CA GLU A 208 3.33 14.55 16.26
C GLU A 208 2.23 13.48 16.36
N SER A 209 0.95 13.86 16.53
CA SER A 209 -0.19 12.94 16.43
C SER A 209 -0.46 12.51 14.98
N ASP A 210 -0.27 13.41 14.01
CA ASP A 210 -0.26 13.01 12.58
C ASP A 210 0.96 12.12 12.27
N VAL A 211 2.11 12.37 12.90
CA VAL A 211 3.31 11.53 12.76
C VAL A 211 3.04 10.11 13.24
N TYR A 212 2.33 9.93 14.35
CA TYR A 212 1.94 8.60 14.82
C TYR A 212 1.05 7.90 13.78
N SER A 213 0.03 8.60 13.28
CA SER A 213 -0.88 8.09 12.25
C SER A 213 -0.13 7.69 10.97
N PHE A 214 0.85 8.50 10.55
CA PHE A 214 1.72 8.17 9.43
C PHE A 214 2.62 6.96 9.71
N GLY A 215 3.13 6.81 10.94
CA GLY A 215 3.85 5.62 11.38
C GLY A 215 3.05 4.33 11.22
N VAL A 216 1.74 4.38 11.47
CA VAL A 216 0.83 3.26 11.22
C VAL A 216 0.80 2.94 9.72
N VAL A 217 0.63 3.95 8.86
CA VAL A 217 0.66 3.78 7.39
C VAL A 217 1.98 3.16 6.92
N LEU A 218 3.13 3.59 7.46
CA LEU A 218 4.42 3.00 7.13
C LEU A 218 4.45 1.49 7.43
N PHE A 219 3.87 1.07 8.55
CA PHE A 219 3.74 -0.36 8.86
C PHE A 219 2.74 -1.08 7.97
N GLU A 220 1.64 -0.45 7.58
CA GLU A 220 0.73 -1.06 6.61
C GLU A 220 1.43 -1.35 5.29
N VAL A 221 2.27 -0.42 4.84
CA VAL A 221 3.10 -0.54 3.63
C VAL A 221 4.16 -1.62 3.77
N LEU A 222 4.86 -1.69 4.91
CA LEU A 222 5.90 -2.69 5.14
C LEU A 222 5.33 -4.11 5.27
N CYS A 223 4.22 -4.24 5.99
CA CYS A 223 3.62 -5.51 6.36
C CYS A 223 2.54 -6.00 5.37
N SER A 224 2.19 -5.20 4.36
CA SER A 224 1.09 -5.50 3.42
C SER A 224 -0.24 -5.82 4.12
N ARG A 225 -0.47 -5.15 5.25
CA ARG A 225 -1.56 -5.48 6.19
C ARG A 225 -2.21 -4.20 6.67
N LEU A 226 -3.55 -4.18 6.73
CA LEU A 226 -4.28 -3.02 7.23
C LEU A 226 -4.12 -2.86 8.74
N CYS A 227 -4.37 -1.65 9.24
CA CYS A 227 -4.17 -1.30 10.65
C CYS A 227 -5.00 -2.18 11.61
N VAL A 228 -6.20 -2.57 11.16
CA VAL A 228 -7.08 -3.53 11.83
C VAL A 228 -7.33 -4.69 10.87
N ASP A 229 -7.06 -5.89 11.35
CA ASP A 229 -7.27 -7.12 10.61
C ASP A 229 -8.27 -8.01 11.35
N TYR A 230 -9.51 -7.99 10.86
CA TYR A 230 -10.65 -8.68 11.46
C TYR A 230 -10.58 -10.21 11.36
N SER A 231 -9.54 -10.79 10.73
CA SER A 231 -9.31 -12.23 10.74
C SER A 231 -8.70 -12.77 12.04
N TYR A 232 -8.24 -11.87 12.93
CA TYR A 232 -7.68 -12.24 14.23
C TYR A 232 -8.58 -11.79 15.39
N ASP A 233 -8.70 -12.66 16.39
CA ASP A 233 -9.44 -12.39 17.64
C ASP A 233 -8.54 -11.99 18.83
N ASP A 234 -7.23 -11.85 18.60
CA ASP A 234 -6.24 -11.49 19.61
C ASP A 234 -5.52 -10.16 19.31
N MET A 235 -4.45 -9.85 20.06
CA MET A 235 -3.67 -8.62 19.89
C MET A 235 -3.11 -8.42 18.47
N ARG A 236 -2.94 -9.49 17.68
CA ARG A 236 -2.54 -9.38 16.27
C ARG A 236 -3.53 -8.54 15.49
N ARG A 237 -4.82 -8.53 15.86
CA ARG A 237 -5.87 -7.72 15.21
C ARG A 237 -5.46 -6.26 15.01
N SER A 238 -4.72 -5.69 15.96
CA SER A 238 -4.16 -4.34 15.86
C SER A 238 -2.71 -4.41 15.38
N LEU A 239 -2.46 -4.00 14.14
CA LEU A 239 -1.10 -3.92 13.60
C LEU A 239 -0.20 -3.00 14.44
N PRO A 240 -0.61 -1.78 14.85
CA PRO A 240 0.20 -0.91 15.71
C PRO A 240 0.54 -1.55 17.05
N ALA A 241 -0.41 -2.26 17.69
CA ALA A 241 -0.15 -2.96 18.95
C ALA A 241 0.83 -4.12 18.74
N PHE A 242 0.71 -4.86 17.64
CA PHE A 242 1.60 -5.97 17.33
C PHE A 242 3.04 -5.52 17.09
N VAL A 243 3.26 -4.52 16.24
CA VAL A 243 4.62 -4.09 15.86
C VAL A 243 5.35 -3.41 17.01
N LYS A 244 4.65 -2.68 17.89
CA LYS A 244 5.24 -2.07 19.09
C LYS A 244 5.73 -3.10 20.12
N ASN A 245 5.13 -4.30 20.12
CA ASN A 245 5.49 -5.40 21.01
C ASN A 245 6.37 -6.46 20.31
N SER A 246 6.99 -6.11 19.18
CA SER A 246 7.81 -7.02 18.37
C SER A 246 9.20 -6.42 18.13
N SER A 247 10.22 -7.28 18.07
CA SER A 247 11.54 -6.87 17.60
C SER A 247 11.54 -6.67 16.07
N LYS A 248 12.57 -6.03 15.53
CA LYS A 248 12.71 -5.84 14.08
C LYS A 248 12.79 -7.19 13.35
N GLU A 249 13.50 -8.14 13.93
CA GLU A 249 13.66 -9.51 13.42
C GLU A 249 12.31 -10.22 13.41
N LYS A 250 11.53 -10.10 14.50
CA LYS A 250 10.19 -10.68 14.55
C LYS A 250 9.26 -10.07 13.49
N ILE A 251 9.33 -8.76 13.26
CA ILE A 251 8.56 -8.09 12.19
C ILE A 251 8.99 -8.64 10.82
N ARG A 252 10.30 -8.70 10.56
CA ARG A 252 10.92 -9.21 9.33
C ARG A 252 10.49 -10.63 9.02
N ASP A 253 10.62 -11.52 9.98
CA ASP A 253 10.53 -12.97 9.76
C ASP A 253 9.10 -13.50 9.87
N THR A 254 8.20 -12.77 10.55
CA THR A 254 6.84 -13.25 10.85
C THR A 254 5.75 -12.56 10.03
N ILE A 255 5.92 -11.30 9.63
CA ILE A 255 4.82 -10.51 9.03
C ILE A 255 5.05 -10.24 7.54
N ILE A 256 6.26 -9.86 7.15
CA ILE A 256 6.51 -9.38 5.79
C ILE A 256 6.42 -10.56 4.83
N ASP A 257 5.60 -10.41 3.78
CA ASP A 257 5.49 -11.39 2.72
C ASP A 257 6.87 -11.72 2.13
N VAL A 258 7.16 -13.00 1.91
CA VAL A 258 8.48 -13.47 1.49
C VAL A 258 8.91 -12.86 0.15
N ASN A 259 7.97 -12.60 -0.76
CA ASN A 259 8.28 -12.01 -2.07
C ASN A 259 8.60 -10.52 -1.94
N LEU A 260 7.94 -9.82 -1.01
CA LEU A 260 8.29 -8.45 -0.68
C LEU A 260 9.65 -8.41 0.03
N LEU A 261 9.87 -9.27 1.02
CA LEU A 261 11.11 -9.32 1.79
C LEU A 261 12.35 -9.57 0.91
N GLN A 262 12.24 -10.42 -0.11
CA GLN A 262 13.33 -10.68 -1.08
C GLN A 262 13.72 -9.44 -1.92
N GLN A 263 12.80 -8.50 -2.11
CA GLN A 263 13.06 -7.26 -2.82
C GLN A 263 13.83 -6.25 -1.96
N ILE A 264 13.61 -6.29 -0.64
CA ILE A 264 14.08 -5.27 0.28
C ILE A 264 15.59 -5.42 0.54
N GLU A 265 16.34 -4.35 0.32
CA GLU A 265 17.73 -4.21 0.75
C GLU A 265 17.81 -4.02 2.27
N GLU A 266 18.83 -4.57 2.92
CA GLU A 266 18.91 -4.64 4.39
C GLU A 266 19.01 -3.27 5.07
N ASN A 267 19.80 -2.34 4.55
CA ASN A 267 19.89 -0.97 5.08
C ASN A 267 18.61 -0.17 4.79
N SER A 268 17.94 -0.43 3.66
CA SER A 268 16.62 0.11 3.34
C SER A 268 15.59 -0.36 4.36
N PHE A 269 15.57 -1.67 4.66
CA PHE A 269 14.72 -2.27 5.68
C PHE A 269 14.97 -1.63 7.05
N ASP A 270 16.23 -1.62 7.52
CA ASP A 270 16.55 -1.16 8.86
C ASP A 270 16.24 0.33 9.04
N THR A 271 16.56 1.14 8.02
CA THR A 271 16.24 2.57 8.01
C THR A 271 14.72 2.79 8.10
N PHE A 272 13.95 2.07 7.29
CA PHE A 272 12.50 2.22 7.23
C PHE A 272 11.79 1.73 8.50
N VAL A 273 12.13 0.54 8.99
CA VAL A 273 11.48 -0.04 10.19
C VAL A 273 11.84 0.76 11.45
N THR A 274 13.09 1.24 11.57
CA THR A 274 13.51 2.09 12.70
C THR A 274 12.73 3.40 12.71
N LEU A 275 12.58 4.03 11.53
CA LEU A 275 11.81 5.25 11.38
C LEU A 275 10.34 5.03 11.75
N ALA A 276 9.71 3.97 11.23
CA ALA A 276 8.32 3.64 11.50
C ALA A 276 8.07 3.36 13.00
N LEU A 277 8.96 2.59 13.66
CA LEU A 277 8.91 2.38 15.11
C LEU A 277 9.02 3.71 15.88
N LYS A 278 9.91 4.62 15.44
CA LYS A 278 10.09 5.93 16.09
C LYS A 278 8.85 6.82 15.96
N CYS A 279 8.10 6.71 14.86
CA CYS A 279 6.83 7.40 14.70
C CYS A 279 5.77 6.92 15.71
N LEU A 280 5.83 5.66 16.15
CA LEU A 280 4.88 5.06 17.09
C LEU A 280 5.24 5.23 18.58
N GLU A 281 6.27 6.01 18.90
CA GLU A 281 6.68 6.34 20.27
C GLU A 281 5.52 6.91 21.07
N ARG A 282 5.37 6.47 22.32
CA ARG A 282 4.29 6.98 23.19
C ARG A 282 4.53 8.43 23.56
N GLU A 283 5.77 8.78 23.88
CA GLU A 283 6.14 10.15 24.19
C GLU A 283 6.21 10.99 22.91
N GLN A 284 5.24 11.88 22.70
CA GLN A 284 5.04 12.63 21.45
C GLN A 284 6.32 13.36 20.99
N LYS A 285 7.06 14.00 21.91
CA LYS A 285 8.33 14.71 21.60
C LYS A 285 9.48 13.80 21.15
N LYS A 286 9.39 12.48 21.33
CA LYS A 286 10.39 11.52 20.80
C LYS A 286 10.11 11.16 19.34
N ARG A 287 8.92 11.45 18.82
CA ARG A 287 8.58 11.20 17.42
C ARG A 287 9.39 12.15 16.52
N PRO A 288 9.83 11.69 15.34
CA PRO A 288 10.61 12.51 14.43
C PRO A 288 9.74 13.61 13.79
N SER A 289 10.38 14.69 13.33
CA SER A 289 9.70 15.67 12.47
C SER A 289 9.43 15.08 11.09
N MET A 290 8.43 15.60 10.36
CA MET A 290 8.19 15.20 8.98
C MET A 290 9.39 15.43 8.06
N GLU A 291 10.17 16.50 8.28
CA GLU A 291 11.43 16.74 7.56
C GLU A 291 12.43 15.58 7.74
N LEU A 292 12.60 15.09 8.97
CA LEU A 292 13.48 13.95 9.24
C LEU A 292 12.92 12.66 8.62
N ILE A 293 11.59 12.49 8.64
CA ILE A 293 10.91 11.36 8.00
C ILE A 293 11.18 11.35 6.51
N VAL A 294 10.99 12.49 5.82
CA VAL A 294 11.30 12.64 4.38
C VAL A 294 12.75 12.23 4.10
N LYS A 295 13.73 12.81 4.82
CA LYS A 295 15.15 12.48 4.65
C LYS A 295 15.45 11.00 4.85
N LYS A 296 14.84 10.36 5.86
CA LYS A 296 15.07 8.94 6.16
C LYS A 296 14.44 8.01 5.13
N ILE A 297 13.26 8.35 4.59
CA ILE A 297 12.66 7.58 3.49
C ILE A 297 13.49 7.75 2.21
N GLU A 298 14.01 8.95 1.92
CA GLU A 298 14.96 9.16 0.81
C GLU A 298 16.22 8.32 0.96
N THR A 299 16.80 8.28 2.16
CA THR A 299 17.95 7.40 2.45
C THR A 299 17.60 5.92 2.22
N ALA A 300 16.45 5.45 2.69
CA ALA A 300 16.00 4.07 2.47
C ALA A 300 15.79 3.76 0.97
N LEU A 301 15.29 4.72 0.20
CA LEU A 301 15.12 4.61 -1.25
C LEU A 301 16.47 4.57 -1.97
N GLN A 302 17.42 5.41 -1.57
CA GLN A 302 18.77 5.40 -2.13
C GLN A 302 19.46 4.05 -1.94
N TYR A 303 19.41 3.47 -0.74
CA TYR A 303 19.95 2.12 -0.50
C TYR A 303 19.32 1.08 -1.43
N GLN A 304 18.00 1.16 -1.61
CA GLN A 304 17.27 0.24 -2.48
C GLN A 304 17.63 0.41 -3.96
N GLU A 305 17.74 1.63 -4.44
CA GLU A 305 18.06 1.93 -5.84
C GLU A 305 19.52 1.54 -6.16
N GLN A 306 20.45 1.76 -5.23
CA GLN A 306 21.84 1.31 -5.37
C GLN A 306 21.93 -0.21 -5.53
N ARG A 307 21.19 -0.99 -4.73
CA ARG A 307 21.09 -2.45 -4.89
C ARG A 307 20.60 -2.81 -6.31
N ASN A 308 19.54 -2.16 -6.79
CA ASN A 308 18.98 -2.47 -8.11
C ASN A 308 19.96 -2.18 -9.26
N VAL A 309 20.74 -1.09 -9.16
CA VAL A 309 21.79 -0.76 -10.14
C VAL A 309 22.90 -1.81 -10.14
N VAL A 310 23.38 -2.23 -8.96
CA VAL A 310 24.40 -3.29 -8.85
C VAL A 310 23.90 -4.60 -9.45
N PHE A 311 22.65 -4.98 -9.15
CA PHE A 311 22.03 -6.16 -9.75
C PHE A 311 21.95 -6.06 -11.28
N ALA A 312 21.49 -4.93 -11.83
CA ALA A 312 21.40 -4.72 -13.27
C ALA A 312 22.78 -4.77 -13.96
N ASN A 313 23.79 -4.13 -13.37
CA ASN A 313 25.16 -4.15 -13.88
C ASN A 313 25.75 -5.56 -13.86
N ASN A 314 25.53 -6.33 -12.80
CA ASN A 314 26.01 -7.72 -12.71
C ASN A 314 25.36 -8.62 -13.77
N VAL A 315 24.07 -8.42 -14.06
CA VAL A 315 23.38 -9.13 -15.16
C VAL A 315 23.96 -8.74 -16.52
N ASN A 316 24.28 -7.47 -16.73
CA ASN A 316 24.90 -6.97 -17.97
C ASN A 316 26.38 -7.39 -18.13
N LEU A 317 27.14 -7.50 -17.04
CA LEU A 317 28.51 -8.06 -17.07
C LEU A 317 28.48 -9.58 -17.34
N ALA A 318 27.51 -10.30 -16.78
CA ALA A 318 27.32 -11.73 -17.06
C ALA A 318 26.92 -12.00 -18.52
N SER A 319 26.17 -11.08 -19.16
CA SER A 319 25.82 -11.21 -20.58
C SER A 319 26.96 -10.79 -21.53
N SER A 320 27.81 -9.84 -21.13
CA SER A 320 28.94 -9.32 -21.94
C SER A 320 30.26 -10.07 -21.78
N SER A 321 30.42 -10.92 -20.76
CA SER A 321 31.61 -11.78 -20.55
C SER A 321 31.52 -13.15 -21.24
N SER A 322 30.50 -13.36 -22.09
CA SER A 322 30.44 -14.53 -22.96
C SER A 322 31.42 -14.37 -24.13
N THR A 323 32.51 -15.15 -24.11
CA THR A 323 33.43 -15.26 -25.26
C THR A 323 32.74 -16.01 -26.41
N PRO A 324 32.96 -15.63 -27.68
CA PRO A 324 32.46 -16.41 -28.80
C PRO A 324 33.24 -17.72 -28.85
N VAL A 325 32.58 -18.81 -28.49
CA VAL A 325 33.11 -20.15 -28.70
C VAL A 325 33.28 -20.34 -30.21
N LYS A 326 34.53 -20.49 -30.66
CA LYS A 326 34.84 -20.88 -32.04
C LYS A 326 34.11 -22.19 -32.34
N GLU A 327 33.18 -22.17 -33.28
CA GLU A 327 32.50 -23.37 -33.78
C GLU A 327 33.56 -24.33 -34.33
N ASN A 328 33.73 -25.46 -33.64
CA ASN A 328 34.52 -26.58 -34.11
C ASN A 328 33.58 -27.44 -34.97
N PRO A 329 33.75 -27.55 -36.31
CA PRO A 329 32.75 -28.15 -37.19
C PRO A 329 32.54 -29.67 -37.03
N ASN A 330 33.20 -30.31 -36.06
CA ASN A 330 33.07 -31.74 -35.77
C ASN A 330 32.60 -32.07 -34.34
N LEU A 331 31.98 -31.11 -33.66
CA LEU A 331 31.18 -31.38 -32.46
C LEU A 331 29.76 -30.88 -32.74
N LEU A 332 28.99 -31.72 -33.44
CA LEU A 332 27.54 -31.60 -33.50
C LEU A 332 27.04 -31.41 -32.05
N PRO A 333 26.26 -30.34 -31.76
CA PRO A 333 25.70 -30.16 -30.45
C PRO A 333 24.78 -31.34 -30.17
N GLN A 334 25.23 -32.26 -29.32
CA GLN A 334 24.30 -33.12 -28.61
C GLN A 334 23.43 -32.18 -27.79
N LYS A 335 22.22 -31.92 -28.30
CA LYS A 335 21.08 -31.44 -27.53
C LYS A 335 21.19 -32.07 -26.16
N LYS A 336 21.37 -31.28 -25.09
CA LYS A 336 21.00 -31.76 -23.76
C LYS A 336 19.50 -31.99 -23.85
N GLN A 337 19.14 -33.22 -24.18
CA GLN A 337 17.80 -33.75 -24.15
C GLN A 337 17.29 -33.51 -22.72
N ALA A 338 16.44 -32.51 -22.58
CA ALA A 338 15.46 -32.50 -21.51
C ALA A 338 14.56 -33.71 -21.76
N GLY A 339 14.79 -34.77 -21.00
CA GLY A 339 14.04 -36.01 -21.10
C GLY A 339 14.47 -37.02 -20.03
N ARG A 340 13.51 -37.33 -19.13
CA ARG A 340 13.39 -38.50 -18.22
C ARG A 340 14.02 -38.33 -16.83
N ASN A 341 13.33 -38.59 -15.71
CA ASN A 341 12.22 -39.51 -15.42
C ASN A 341 11.26 -38.93 -14.36
N VAL A 342 10.07 -38.53 -14.79
CA VAL A 342 8.93 -38.19 -13.93
C VAL A 342 8.39 -39.43 -13.20
N GLU A 343 8.55 -40.62 -13.80
CA GLU A 343 8.16 -41.95 -13.27
C GLU A 343 8.90 -42.37 -11.99
N ARG A 344 9.91 -41.62 -11.54
CA ARG A 344 10.69 -41.96 -10.32
C ARG A 344 10.00 -41.60 -9.02
N PHE A 345 8.97 -40.77 -9.08
CA PHE A 345 8.22 -40.36 -7.89
C PHE A 345 6.91 -41.14 -7.85
N PRO A 346 6.61 -41.85 -6.75
CA PRO A 346 5.42 -42.68 -6.66
C PRO A 346 4.15 -41.84 -6.78
N THR A 347 3.16 -42.40 -7.48
CA THR A 347 1.82 -41.86 -7.54
C THR A 347 0.86 -42.70 -6.72
N PHE A 348 -0.16 -42.06 -6.16
CA PHE A 348 -1.24 -42.73 -5.45
C PHE A 348 -2.56 -41.98 -5.64
N ALA A 349 -3.67 -42.69 -5.46
CA ALA A 349 -4.99 -42.06 -5.32
C ALA A 349 -5.10 -41.44 -3.93
N TYR A 350 -5.59 -40.20 -3.83
CA TYR A 350 -5.69 -39.51 -2.54
C TYR A 350 -6.58 -40.29 -1.55
N SER A 351 -7.66 -40.91 -2.02
CA SER A 351 -8.55 -41.77 -1.24
C SER A 351 -7.83 -42.90 -0.51
N ALA A 352 -6.76 -43.47 -1.10
CA ALA A 352 -6.02 -44.60 -0.54
C ALA A 352 -5.08 -44.20 0.62
N VAL A 353 -4.76 -42.92 0.78
CA VAL A 353 -3.74 -42.45 1.75
C VAL A 353 -4.13 -41.23 2.58
N LYS A 354 -5.37 -40.75 2.45
CA LYS A 354 -5.91 -39.60 3.17
C LYS A 354 -5.79 -39.73 4.69
N GLU A 355 -5.92 -40.94 5.24
CA GLU A 355 -5.78 -41.22 6.67
C GLU A 355 -4.33 -41.39 7.13
N LEU A 356 -3.40 -41.65 6.21
CA LEU A 356 -1.99 -41.92 6.48
C LEU A 356 -1.13 -40.64 6.60
N LYS A 357 -1.74 -39.44 6.44
CA LYS A 357 -1.04 -38.13 6.46
C LYS A 357 0.22 -38.11 5.59
N ILE A 358 0.19 -38.77 4.44
CA ILE A 358 1.33 -38.85 3.53
C ILE A 358 1.55 -37.48 2.88
N GLY A 359 2.75 -36.94 3.08
CA GLY A 359 3.13 -35.61 2.64
C GLY A 359 3.08 -34.57 3.77
N LYS A 360 4.08 -33.68 3.86
CA LYS A 360 4.14 -32.61 4.86
C LYS A 360 2.96 -31.64 4.72
N GLY A 361 1.91 -31.86 5.51
CA GLY A 361 0.87 -30.88 5.83
C GLY A 361 0.04 -30.33 4.67
N ALA A 362 0.05 -30.97 3.50
CA ALA A 362 -0.61 -30.46 2.31
C ALA A 362 -2.02 -31.07 2.14
N LEU A 363 -3.07 -30.24 2.27
CA LEU A 363 -4.43 -30.56 1.83
C LEU A 363 -4.74 -30.00 0.44
N LYS A 364 -3.80 -29.29 -0.17
CA LYS A 364 -3.94 -28.65 -1.48
C LYS A 364 -2.62 -28.62 -2.24
N CYS A 365 -2.69 -28.64 -3.56
CA CYS A 365 -1.51 -28.49 -4.41
C CYS A 365 -1.05 -27.03 -4.45
N VAL A 366 0.23 -26.76 -4.24
CA VAL A 366 0.75 -25.38 -4.30
C VAL A 366 0.98 -24.86 -5.72
N VAL A 367 0.96 -25.74 -6.72
CA VAL A 367 1.16 -25.36 -8.12
C VAL A 367 -0.14 -24.84 -8.72
N CYS A 368 -1.26 -25.55 -8.55
CA CYS A 368 -2.57 -25.14 -9.06
C CYS A 368 -3.50 -24.53 -7.98
N LEU A 369 -3.10 -24.55 -6.71
CA LEU A 369 -3.83 -24.04 -5.55
C LEU A 369 -5.14 -24.77 -5.18
N ASN A 370 -5.49 -25.85 -5.89
CA ASN A 370 -6.70 -26.66 -5.62
C ASN A 370 -6.50 -27.67 -4.49
N VAL A 371 -7.57 -27.88 -3.70
CA VAL A 371 -7.66 -28.91 -2.66
C VAL A 371 -7.68 -30.30 -3.29
N PHE A 372 -6.99 -31.26 -2.69
CA PHE A 372 -6.98 -32.65 -3.17
C PHE A 372 -8.34 -33.31 -2.98
N LYS A 373 -8.83 -33.99 -4.03
CA LYS A 373 -10.07 -34.78 -4.00
C LYS A 373 -9.76 -36.27 -4.03
N ASP A 374 -10.68 -37.07 -3.50
CA ASP A 374 -10.47 -38.49 -3.21
C ASP A 374 -10.10 -39.32 -4.47
N GLU A 375 -10.63 -38.96 -5.65
CA GLU A 375 -10.35 -39.65 -6.93
C GLU A 375 -9.12 -39.13 -7.68
N GLU A 376 -8.42 -38.11 -7.16
CA GLU A 376 -7.30 -37.49 -7.86
C GLU A 376 -5.99 -38.25 -7.65
N THR A 377 -5.20 -38.36 -8.72
CA THR A 377 -3.87 -38.97 -8.67
C THR A 377 -2.82 -37.93 -8.27
N LEU A 378 -2.16 -38.16 -7.14
CA LEU A 378 -1.14 -37.29 -6.60
C LEU A 378 0.24 -37.92 -6.73
N ARG A 379 1.28 -37.08 -6.86
CA ARG A 379 2.68 -37.48 -6.94
C ARG A 379 3.45 -37.00 -5.71
N LEU A 380 4.18 -37.91 -5.08
CA LEU A 380 5.00 -37.64 -3.89
C LEU A 380 6.48 -37.49 -4.26
N ILE A 381 7.04 -36.34 -3.93
CA ILE A 381 8.48 -36.10 -4.02
C ILE A 381 9.15 -36.71 -2.78
N SER A 382 9.55 -37.98 -2.90
CA SER A 382 10.13 -38.79 -1.81
C SER A 382 11.39 -38.22 -1.15
N LYS A 383 12.08 -37.25 -1.77
CA LYS A 383 13.24 -36.57 -1.16
C LYS A 383 12.86 -35.57 -0.05
N CYS A 384 11.64 -35.04 -0.06
CA CYS A 384 11.22 -33.98 0.86
C CYS A 384 9.78 -34.15 1.37
N ASP A 385 9.15 -35.28 1.02
CA ASP A 385 7.79 -35.65 1.37
C ASP A 385 6.75 -34.58 1.02
N HIS A 386 6.88 -33.93 -0.13
CA HIS A 386 5.87 -33.00 -0.63
C HIS A 386 5.01 -33.64 -1.71
N VAL A 387 3.73 -33.30 -1.71
CA VAL A 387 2.71 -33.91 -2.58
C VAL A 387 2.09 -32.84 -3.49
N PHE A 388 1.83 -33.22 -4.75
CA PHE A 388 1.25 -32.38 -5.78
C PHE A 388 0.29 -33.18 -6.65
N HIS A 389 -0.63 -32.53 -7.36
CA HIS A 389 -1.30 -33.18 -8.50
C HIS A 389 -0.22 -33.65 -9.49
N ALA A 390 -0.33 -34.89 -9.97
CA ALA A 390 0.68 -35.49 -10.84
C ALA A 390 0.97 -34.59 -12.05
N GLU A 391 -0.06 -34.20 -12.80
CA GLU A 391 0.08 -33.33 -13.97
C GLU A 391 0.75 -31.98 -13.68
N CYS A 392 0.49 -31.39 -12.50
CA CYS A 392 1.03 -30.08 -12.13
C CYS A 392 2.53 -30.14 -11.85
N ILE A 393 2.98 -31.15 -11.11
CA ILE A 393 4.40 -31.30 -10.81
C ILE A 393 5.16 -31.85 -12.02
N ASP A 394 4.51 -32.63 -12.87
CA ASP A 394 5.12 -33.17 -14.08
C ASP A 394 5.49 -32.04 -15.04
N ALA A 395 4.56 -31.12 -15.30
CA ALA A 395 4.80 -29.91 -16.10
C ALA A 395 5.87 -29.00 -15.48
N TRP A 396 5.91 -28.88 -14.15
CA TRP A 396 6.95 -28.12 -13.46
C TRP A 396 8.34 -28.72 -13.66
N LEU A 397 8.45 -30.05 -13.54
CA LEU A 397 9.70 -30.79 -13.64
C LEU A 397 10.25 -30.89 -15.08
N GLU A 398 9.47 -30.52 -16.10
CA GLU A 398 9.99 -30.37 -17.47
C GLU A 398 11.08 -29.32 -17.56
N ASN A 399 10.99 -28.26 -16.75
CA ASN A 399 11.87 -27.09 -16.84
C ASN A 399 12.62 -26.78 -15.52
N HIS A 400 12.33 -27.50 -14.44
CA HIS A 400 12.88 -27.23 -13.11
C HIS A 400 13.36 -28.50 -12.41
N LEU A 401 14.47 -28.39 -11.68
CA LEU A 401 15.05 -29.49 -10.88
C LEU A 401 14.86 -29.31 -9.38
N LEU A 402 14.03 -28.35 -8.94
CA LEU A 402 13.82 -28.02 -7.52
C LEU A 402 12.37 -28.27 -7.12
N CYS A 403 12.16 -28.78 -5.90
CA CYS A 403 10.84 -28.90 -5.31
C CYS A 403 10.15 -27.52 -5.19
N PRO A 404 8.90 -27.34 -5.65
CA PRO A 404 8.20 -26.05 -5.59
C PRO A 404 8.02 -25.48 -4.17
N ILE A 405 7.99 -26.34 -3.15
CA ILE A 405 7.74 -25.94 -1.75
C ILE A 405 9.06 -25.60 -1.05
N CYS A 406 9.93 -26.59 -0.89
CA CYS A 406 11.13 -26.46 -0.05
C CYS A 406 12.43 -26.28 -0.83
N ARG A 407 12.36 -26.23 -2.17
CA ARG A 407 13.51 -26.11 -3.07
C ARG A 407 14.59 -27.18 -2.89
N THR A 408 14.23 -28.35 -2.33
CA THR A 408 15.12 -29.51 -2.32
C THR A 408 15.49 -29.89 -3.76
N ASP A 409 16.79 -30.12 -4.00
CA ASP A 409 17.31 -30.55 -5.30
C ASP A 409 16.83 -31.97 -5.67
N LEU A 410 16.08 -32.04 -6.77
CA LEU A 410 15.45 -33.25 -7.30
C LEU A 410 16.28 -33.88 -8.42
N ALA A 411 17.42 -33.30 -8.78
CA ALA A 411 18.33 -33.88 -9.76
C ALA A 411 18.68 -35.35 -9.39
N PRO A 412 18.78 -36.25 -10.39
CA PRO A 412 19.31 -37.58 -10.17
C PRO A 412 20.71 -37.48 -9.55
N LYS A 413 20.99 -38.26 -8.50
CA LYS A 413 22.39 -38.42 -8.09
C LYS A 413 23.15 -39.09 -9.24
N PRO A 414 24.33 -38.59 -9.67
CA PRO A 414 25.18 -39.34 -10.57
C PRO A 414 25.49 -40.70 -9.91
N GLY A 415 25.34 -41.78 -10.70
CA GLY A 415 25.29 -43.16 -10.20
C GLY A 415 26.48 -43.55 -9.33
N ARG A 416 26.18 -44.39 -8.33
CA ARG A 416 27.10 -45.43 -7.87
C ARG A 416 26.97 -46.63 -8.77
#